data_AF-A0A8T7B7U4-F1
#
_entry.id   AF-A0A8T7B7U4-F1
#
_cell.length_a   1.000
_cell.length_b   1.000
_cell.length_c   1.000
_cell.angle_alpha   90.00
_cell.angle_beta   90.00
_cell.angle_gamma   90.00
#
_symmetry.space_group_name_H-M   'P 1'
#
loop_
_entity.id
_entity.type
_entity.pdbx_description
1 polymer ?
#
loop_
_entity_poly.entity_id
_entity_poly.type
_entity_poly.pdbx_seq_one_letter_code
_entity_poly.pdbx_strand_id
1 'polypeptide(L)'
;MTVNDRLQRDRFDAVLFDMDGVVTDTAAAHAAAWKQLFDDYLQGHAAREGTEYRPFDANAEYRAYVDGKSRYDGIESFLASRGIELPFGEPGDSPG
;
A
#
# COMPACT_ATOMS: atom_id res chain seq x y z
N MET A 1 -17.20 -9.27 -46.51
CA MET A 1 -16.99 -10.04 -45.28
C MET A 1 -17.07 -9.05 -44.13
N THR A 2 -18.25 -8.90 -43.54
CA THR A 2 -18.52 -7.89 -42.51
C THR A 2 -18.28 -8.54 -41.16
N VAL A 3 -17.20 -8.15 -40.47
CA VAL A 3 -17.00 -8.56 -39.08
C VAL A 3 -17.99 -7.74 -38.25
N ASN A 4 -19.08 -8.36 -37.85
CA ASN A 4 -20.05 -7.79 -36.93
C ASN A 4 -19.52 -7.96 -35.51
N ASP A 5 -18.52 -7.16 -35.13
CA ASP A 5 -17.86 -7.25 -33.82
C ASP A 5 -18.70 -6.52 -32.76
N ARG A 6 -19.82 -7.13 -32.37
CA ARG A 6 -20.59 -6.68 -31.21
C ARG A 6 -19.77 -6.98 -29.96
N LEU A 7 -19.41 -5.94 -29.21
CA LEU A 7 -18.84 -6.08 -27.86
C LEU A 7 -19.76 -6.96 -27.01
N GLN A 8 -19.33 -8.19 -26.72
CA GLN A 8 -20.06 -9.13 -25.89
C GLN A 8 -19.76 -8.83 -24.42
N ARG A 9 -20.81 -8.59 -23.62
CA ARG A 9 -20.69 -8.13 -22.23
C ARG A 9 -20.05 -9.16 -21.29
N ASP A 10 -20.09 -10.44 -21.65
CA ASP A 10 -19.51 -11.55 -20.89
C ASP A 10 -17.98 -11.63 -20.98
N ARG A 11 -17.35 -10.85 -21.88
CA ARG A 11 -15.90 -10.84 -22.09
C ARG A 11 -15.14 -9.82 -21.26
N PHE A 12 -15.83 -8.94 -20.54
CA PHE A 12 -15.22 -7.84 -19.80
C PHE A 12 -15.87 -7.68 -18.43
N ASP A 13 -15.05 -7.59 -17.38
CA ASP A 13 -15.53 -7.37 -16.01
C ASP A 13 -15.95 -5.91 -15.76
N ALA A 14 -15.37 -4.96 -16.51
CA ALA A 14 -15.67 -3.54 -16.40
C ALA A 14 -15.44 -2.81 -17.73
N VAL A 15 -16.14 -1.69 -17.92
CA VAL A 15 -15.97 -0.78 -19.06
C VAL A 15 -15.85 0.66 -18.54
N LEU A 16 -14.84 1.39 -19.03
CA LEU A 16 -14.60 2.80 -18.72
C LEU A 16 -14.84 3.63 -19.99
N PHE A 17 -15.66 4.68 -19.89
CA PHE A 17 -15.98 5.56 -21.01
C PHE A 17 -15.43 6.97 -20.75
N ASP A 18 -15.14 7.70 -21.83
CA ASP A 18 -14.88 9.14 -21.83
C ASP A 18 -13.74 9.56 -20.88
N MET A 19 -12.60 8.87 -20.97
CA MET A 19 -11.45 9.13 -20.11
C MET A 19 -10.41 10.03 -20.80
N ASP A 20 -10.21 11.23 -20.27
CA ASP A 20 -9.11 12.15 -20.59
C ASP A 20 -7.96 12.04 -19.56
N GLY A 21 -7.31 10.88 -19.47
CA GLY A 21 -6.31 10.59 -18.43
C GLY A 21 -5.41 9.37 -18.68
N VAL A 22 -4.71 8.90 -17.65
CA VAL A 22 -3.85 7.71 -17.71
C VAL A 22 -4.29 6.70 -16.66
N VAL A 23 -4.41 5.42 -17.06
CA VAL A 23 -4.53 4.29 -16.13
C VAL A 23 -3.15 3.67 -15.97
N THR A 24 -2.62 3.70 -14.76
CA THR A 24 -1.30 3.15 -14.45
C THR A 24 -1.40 2.13 -13.32
N ASP A 25 -0.70 1.01 -13.48
CA ASP A 25 -0.48 0.08 -12.39
C ASP A 25 0.65 0.60 -11.50
N THR A 26 0.27 1.42 -10.51
CA THR A 26 1.21 1.99 -9.53
C THR A 26 1.30 1.17 -8.25
N ALA A 27 0.47 0.13 -8.10
CA ALA A 27 0.36 -0.62 -6.85
C ALA A 27 1.71 -1.26 -6.49
N ALA A 28 2.41 -1.86 -7.45
CA ALA A 28 3.71 -2.47 -7.21
C ALA A 28 4.78 -1.46 -6.77
N ALA A 29 4.80 -0.27 -7.39
CA ALA A 29 5.76 0.78 -7.03
C ALA A 29 5.47 1.37 -5.64
N HIS A 30 4.20 1.62 -5.32
CA HIS A 30 3.80 2.07 -3.99
C HIS A 30 4.11 1.02 -2.91
N ALA A 31 3.79 -0.25 -3.17
CA ALA A 31 4.09 -1.33 -2.25
C ALA A 31 5.59 -1.48 -1.97
N ALA A 32 6.44 -1.31 -2.98
CA ALA A 32 7.89 -1.32 -2.81
C ALA A 32 8.39 -0.16 -1.92
N ALA A 33 7.85 1.05 -2.12
CA ALA A 33 8.21 2.21 -1.30
C ALA A 33 7.78 2.02 0.17
N TRP A 34 6.56 1.52 0.41
CA TRP A 34 6.09 1.20 1.75
C TRP A 34 6.90 0.10 2.41
N LYS A 35 7.30 -0.93 1.66
CA LYS A 35 8.16 -1.99 2.16
C LYS A 35 9.49 -1.44 2.67
N GLN A 36 10.14 -0.57 1.90
CA GLN A 36 11.38 0.05 2.33
C GLN A 36 11.19 0.82 3.65
N LEU A 37 10.17 1.69 3.71
CA LEU A 37 9.88 2.48 4.92
C LEU A 37 9.60 1.60 6.15
N PHE A 38 8.76 0.58 6.01
CA PHE A 38 8.42 -0.28 7.15
C PHE A 38 9.55 -1.20 7.54
N ASP A 39 10.32 -1.74 6.60
CA ASP A 39 11.45 -2.60 6.92
C ASP A 39 12.52 -1.85 7.72
N ASP A 40 12.83 -0.60 7.33
CA ASP A 40 13.77 0.24 8.06
C ASP A 40 13.29 0.49 9.51
N TYR A 41 12.01 0.83 9.69
CA TYR A 41 11.42 1.01 11.02
C TYR A 41 11.42 -0.29 11.85
N LEU A 42 11.00 -1.42 11.26
CA LEU A 42 10.86 -2.70 11.95
C LEU A 42 12.21 -3.27 12.38
N GLN A 43 13.28 -3.06 11.61
CA GLN A 43 14.64 -3.42 12.02
C GLN A 43 15.07 -2.65 13.27
N GLY A 44 14.89 -1.33 13.27
CA GLY A 44 15.19 -0.49 14.42
C GLY A 44 14.33 -0.84 15.64
N HIS A 45 13.04 -1.08 15.42
CA HIS A 45 12.12 -1.51 16.48
C HIS A 45 12.55 -2.86 17.09
N ALA A 46 12.80 -3.87 16.27
CA ALA A 46 13.23 -5.20 16.73
C ALA A 46 14.54 -5.14 17.51
N ALA A 47 15.51 -4.32 17.08
CA ALA A 47 16.76 -4.12 17.79
C ALA A 47 16.58 -3.47 19.17
N ARG A 48 15.70 -2.47 19.30
CA ARG A 48 15.42 -1.80 20.58
C ARG A 48 14.69 -2.70 21.57
N GLU A 49 13.71 -3.46 21.10
CA GLU A 49 12.88 -4.34 21.92
C GLU A 49 13.50 -5.73 22.15
N GLY A 50 14.60 -6.06 21.46
CA GLY A 50 15.21 -7.39 21.52
C GLY A 50 14.33 -8.49 20.92
N THR A 51 13.47 -8.15 19.97
CA THR A 51 12.54 -9.08 19.32
C THR A 51 13.04 -9.51 17.94
N GLU A 52 12.40 -10.53 17.36
CA GLU A 52 12.72 -10.98 16.01
C GLU A 52 12.25 -9.95 14.96
N TYR A 53 13.12 -9.64 14.01
CA TYR A 53 12.75 -8.84 12.85
C TYR A 53 11.92 -9.67 11.87
N ARG A 54 10.66 -9.25 11.63
CA ARG A 54 9.78 -9.79 10.60
C ARG A 54 9.53 -8.74 9.51
N PRO A 55 10.01 -8.92 8.27
CA PRO A 55 9.82 -7.96 7.19
C PRO A 55 8.35 -7.65 6.89
N PHE A 56 8.10 -6.49 6.28
CA PHE A 56 6.81 -6.14 5.69
C PHE A 56 6.56 -6.93 4.41
N ASP A 57 5.36 -7.51 4.27
CA ASP A 57 4.91 -8.17 3.04
C ASP A 57 4.25 -7.16 2.09
N ALA A 58 5.00 -6.77 1.06
CA ALA A 58 4.57 -5.83 0.03
C ALA A 58 3.33 -6.29 -0.77
N ASN A 59 2.92 -7.55 -0.67
CA ASN A 59 1.71 -8.04 -1.30
C ASN A 59 0.56 -8.11 -0.31
N ALA A 60 0.69 -8.95 0.72
CA ALA A 60 -0.40 -9.27 1.62
C ALA A 60 -0.70 -8.12 2.59
N GLU A 61 0.33 -7.58 3.24
CA GLU A 61 0.16 -6.52 4.24
C GLU A 61 -0.11 -5.16 3.59
N TYR A 62 0.45 -4.91 2.40
CA TYR A 62 0.11 -3.72 1.62
C TYR A 62 -1.39 -3.68 1.29
N ARG A 63 -1.94 -4.74 0.70
CA ARG A 63 -3.37 -4.81 0.33
C ARG A 63 -4.30 -4.76 1.54
N ALA A 64 -3.90 -5.40 2.64
CA ALA A 64 -4.74 -5.49 3.83
C ALA A 64 -4.78 -4.18 4.64
N TYR A 65 -3.65 -3.48 4.74
CA TYR A 65 -3.51 -2.40 5.73
C TYR A 65 -3.26 -1.02 5.13
N VAL A 66 -2.72 -0.93 3.91
CA VAL A 66 -2.22 0.34 3.35
C VAL A 66 -3.01 0.76 2.11
N ASP A 67 -3.28 -0.17 1.19
CA ASP A 67 -3.91 0.14 -0.09
C ASP A 67 -5.29 0.78 0.11
N GLY A 68 -5.52 1.90 -0.60
CA GLY A 68 -6.76 2.68 -0.49
C GLY A 68 -6.92 3.54 0.77
N LYS A 69 -5.96 3.54 1.71
CA LYS A 69 -6.00 4.40 2.91
C LYS A 69 -5.16 5.67 2.75
N SER A 70 -5.45 6.67 3.57
CA SER A 70 -4.55 7.83 3.70
C SER A 70 -3.20 7.38 4.29
N ARG A 71 -2.15 8.19 4.11
CA ARG A 71 -0.80 7.82 4.55
C ARG A 71 -0.73 7.52 6.05
N TYR A 72 -1.34 8.38 6.88
CA TYR A 72 -1.34 8.21 8.33
C TYR A 72 -2.17 7.01 8.75
N ASP A 73 -3.37 6.85 8.18
CA ASP A 73 -4.24 5.70 8.50
C ASP A 73 -3.60 4.36 8.07
N GLY A 74 -2.83 4.36 6.97
CA GLY A 74 -2.09 3.19 6.50
C GLY A 74 -0.96 2.79 7.45
N ILE A 75 -0.20 3.78 7.94
CA ILE A 75 0.85 3.58 8.96
C ILE A 75 0.24 3.04 10.24
N GLU A 76 -0.75 3.74 10.78
CA GLU A 76 -1.43 3.35 12.02
C GLU A 76 -2.02 1.95 11.89
N SER A 77 -2.76 1.69 10.82
CA SER A 77 -3.39 0.39 10.60
C SER A 77 -2.38 -0.75 10.48
N PHE A 78 -1.24 -0.54 9.82
CA PHE A 78 -0.23 -1.58 9.71
C PHE A 78 0.47 -1.82 11.05
N LEU A 79 0.92 -0.76 11.74
CA LEU A 79 1.61 -0.90 13.02
C LEU A 79 0.70 -1.51 14.09
N ALA A 80 -0.56 -1.10 14.15
CA ALA A 80 -1.56 -1.70 15.05
C ALA A 80 -1.77 -3.20 14.75
N SER A 81 -1.73 -3.64 13.48
CA SER A 81 -1.80 -5.06 13.12
C SER A 81 -0.62 -5.88 13.65
N ARG A 82 0.50 -5.22 13.94
CA ARG A 82 1.72 -5.79 14.54
C ARG A 82 1.77 -5.59 16.06
N GLY A 83 0.73 -5.02 16.67
CA GLY A 83 0.70 -4.67 18.10
C GLY A 83 1.64 -3.54 18.47
N ILE A 84 2.01 -2.69 17.51
CA ILE A 84 2.91 -1.55 17.71
C ILE A 84 2.06 -0.29 17.74
N GLU A 85 2.11 0.45 18.85
CA GLU A 85 1.51 1.77 18.97
C GLU A 85 2.59 2.83 18.76
N LEU A 86 2.38 3.70 17.77
CA LEU A 86 3.27 4.82 17.49
C LEU A 86 2.50 6.13 17.70
N PRO A 87 2.88 6.97 18.67
CA PRO A 87 2.24 8.27 18.86
C PRO A 87 2.48 9.17 17.64
N PHE A 88 1.54 10.07 17.38
CA PHE A 88 1.75 11.12 16.38
C PHE A 88 2.94 11.99 16.78
N GLY A 89 3.72 12.39 15.79
CA GLY A 89 4.78 13.37 15.97
C GLY A 89 4.22 14.76 16.26
N GLU A 90 5.04 15.61 16.85
CA GLU A 90 4.72 17.00 17.17
C GLU A 90 5.27 17.96 16.10
N PRO A 91 4.71 19.18 15.94
CA PRO A 91 5.18 20.14 14.93
C PRO A 91 6.66 20.55 15.06
N GLY A 92 7.27 20.32 16.22
CA GLY A 92 8.67 20.60 16.49
C GLY A 92 9.62 19.44 16.16
N ASP A 93 9.10 18.28 15.76
CA ASP A 93 9.92 17.12 15.42
C ASP A 93 10.70 17.40 14.14
N SER A 94 11.91 16.84 14.07
CA SER A 94 12.69 16.89 12.84
C SER A 94 11.94 16.17 11.72
N PRO A 95 12.05 16.60 10.46
CA PRO A 95 11.52 15.86 9.34
C PRO A 95 12.02 14.41 9.40
N GLY A 96 11.08 13.46 9.23
CA GLY A 96 11.41 12.06 9.00
C GLY A 96 12.07 11.84 7.64
#